data_AF-A0A258QHP9-F1
#
_entry.id   AF-A0A258QHP9-F1
#
_cell.length_a   1.000
_cell.length_b   1.000
_cell.length_c   1.000
_cell.angle_alpha   90.00
_cell.angle_beta   90.00
_cell.angle_gamma   90.00
#
_symmetry.space_group_name_H-M   'P 1'
#
loop_
_entity.id
_entity.type
_entity.pdbx_description
1 polymer ?
#
loop_
_entity_poly.entity_id
_entity_poly.type
_entity_poly.pdbx_seq_one_letter_code
_entity_poly.pdbx_strand_id
1 'polypeptide(L)'
;MSIYFAFLLVTDLFFWTILMRAVASWVGNNRSPGVALLEDLTDPILQPVQRFLPPLGGFDLSPLAVLIAIQVLQMAVGNVLFG
;
A
#
# COMPACT_ATOMS: atom_id res chain seq x y z
N MET A 1 6.46 -4.02 -23.44
CA MET A 1 5.02 -3.78 -23.15
C MET A 1 4.44 -4.77 -22.13
N SER A 2 4.56 -6.09 -22.32
CA SER A 2 4.03 -7.09 -21.38
C SER A 2 4.58 -6.97 -19.95
N ILE A 3 5.88 -6.73 -19.79
CA ILE A 3 6.52 -6.53 -18.48
C ILE A 3 5.97 -5.30 -17.75
N TYR A 4 5.70 -4.21 -18.47
CA TYR A 4 5.09 -3.01 -17.90
C TYR A 4 3.68 -3.29 -17.38
N PHE A 5 2.88 -4.06 -18.14
CA PHE A 5 1.56 -4.48 -17.67
C PHE A 5 1.64 -5.34 -16.42
N ALA A 6 2.55 -6.32 -16.37
CA ALA A 6 2.74 -7.16 -15.19
C ALA A 6 3.18 -6.33 -13.97
N PHE A 7 4.07 -5.35 -14.18
CA PHE A 7 4.47 -4.39 -13.15
C PHE A 7 3.27 -3.61 -12.61
N LEU A 8 2.46 -3.02 -13.49
CA LEU A 8 1.24 -2.29 -13.09
C LEU A 8 0.26 -3.18 -12.34
N LEU A 9 0.03 -4.41 -12.81
CA LEU A 9 -0.86 -5.36 -12.14
C LEU A 9 -0.41 -5.61 -10.70
N VAL A 10 0.88 -5.89 -10.51
CA VAL A 10 1.43 -6.16 -9.17
C VAL A 10 1.34 -4.91 -8.28
N THR A 11 1.71 -3.74 -8.78
CA THR A 11 1.66 -2.50 -7.98
C THR A 11 0.23 -2.09 -7.64
N ASP A 12 -0.73 -2.28 -8.56
CA ASP A 12 -2.15 -2.02 -8.32
C ASP A 12 -2.74 -3.01 -7.32
N LEU A 13 -2.34 -4.28 -7.35
CA LEU A 13 -2.73 -5.27 -6.36
C LEU A 13 -2.31 -4.80 -4.95
N PHE A 14 -1.04 -4.44 -4.78
CA PHE A 14 -0.54 -3.91 -3.50
C PHE A 14 -1.25 -2.62 -3.09
N PHE A 15 -1.50 -1.71 -4.03
CA PHE A 15 -2.23 -0.47 -3.78
C PHE A 15 -3.61 -0.77 -3.16
N TRP A 16 -4.40 -1.64 -3.79
CA TRP A 16 -5.73 -1.97 -3.30
C TRP A 16 -5.71 -2.75 -1.99
N THR A 17 -4.76 -3.69 -1.81
CA THR A 17 -4.59 -4.43 -0.55
C THR A 17 -4.28 -3.49 0.62
N ILE A 18 -3.34 -2.54 0.43
CA ILE A 18 -2.98 -1.55 1.44
C ILE A 18 -4.15 -0.60 1.72
N LEU A 19 -4.85 -0.14 0.68
CA LEU A 19 -5.99 0.75 0.84
C LEU A 19 -7.13 0.07 1.63
N MET A 20 -7.46 -1.19 1.30
CA MET A 20 -8.47 -1.96 2.03
C MET A 20 -8.10 -2.14 3.49
N ARG A 21 -6.82 -2.44 3.78
CA ARG A 21 -6.32 -2.53 5.16
C ARG A 21 -6.48 -1.19 5.89
N ALA A 22 -6.05 -0.09 5.26
CA ALA A 22 -6.12 1.24 5.87
C ALA A 22 -7.55 1.62 6.21
N VAL A 23 -8.48 1.44 5.26
CA VAL A 23 -9.91 1.68 5.48
C VAL A 23 -10.44 0.81 6.61
N ALA A 24 -10.16 -0.50 6.60
CA ALA A 24 -10.58 -1.42 7.66
C ALA A 24 -10.07 -0.98 9.04
N SER A 25 -8.80 -0.55 9.13
CA SER A 25 -8.21 -0.05 10.37
C SER A 25 -8.86 1.24 10.85
N TRP A 26 -9.16 2.18 9.95
CA TRP A 26 -9.74 3.48 10.33
C TRP A 26 -11.20 3.38 10.75
N VAL A 27 -11.95 2.40 10.23
CA VAL A 27 -13.33 2.13 10.68
C VAL A 27 -13.38 1.21 11.92
N GLY A 28 -12.22 0.81 12.46
CA GLY A 28 -12.12 -0.03 13.66
C GLY A 28 -12.41 -1.53 13.42
N ASN A 29 -12.37 -2.01 12.18
CA ASN A 29 -12.61 -3.41 11.82
C ASN A 29 -11.31 -4.21 11.72
N ASN A 30 -10.66 -4.47 12.85
CA ASN A 30 -9.37 -5.18 12.88
C ASN A 30 -9.46 -6.68 13.19
N ARG A 31 -10.67 -7.24 13.41
CA ARG A 31 -10.85 -8.63 13.88
C ARG A 31 -11.36 -9.62 12.83
N SER A 32 -11.58 -9.15 11.60
CA SER A 32 -12.11 -10.03 10.55
C SER A 32 -11.00 -10.88 9.92
N PRO A 33 -11.26 -12.15 9.54
CA PRO A 33 -10.26 -13.01 8.90
C PRO A 33 -9.68 -12.41 7.61
N GLY A 34 -10.49 -11.66 6.85
CA GLY A 34 -10.03 -10.97 5.66
C GLY A 34 -9.01 -9.88 5.98
N VAL A 35 -9.19 -9.15 7.09
CA VAL A 35 -8.24 -8.09 7.50
C VAL A 35 -6.93 -8.68 8.00
N ALA A 36 -6.96 -9.82 8.70
CA ALA A 36 -5.73 -10.52 9.08
C ALA A 36 -4.87 -10.90 7.85
N LEU A 37 -5.50 -11.37 6.78
CA LEU A 37 -4.80 -11.63 5.51
C LEU A 37 -4.23 -10.35 4.89
N LEU A 38 -4.97 -9.23 4.94
CA LEU A 38 -4.46 -7.94 4.48
C LEU A 38 -3.28 -7.46 5.33
N GLU A 39 -3.31 -7.66 6.64
CA GLU A 39 -2.20 -7.36 7.55
C GLU A 39 -0.96 -8.18 7.18
N ASP A 40 -1.08 -9.50 7.07
CA ASP A 40 0.04 -10.39 6.70
C ASP A 40 0.70 -9.98 5.37
N LEU A 41 -0.11 -9.58 4.38
CA LEU A 41 0.39 -9.17 3.06
C LEU A 41 1.07 -7.80 3.07
N THR A 42 0.69 -6.90 3.97
CA THR A 42 1.09 -5.49 3.90
C THR A 42 2.06 -5.08 5.02
N ASP A 43 2.10 -5.81 6.13
CA ASP A 43 3.00 -5.57 7.26
C ASP A 43 4.49 -5.52 6.90
N PRO A 44 5.01 -6.40 6.02
CA PRO A 44 6.40 -6.31 5.59
C PRO A 44 6.76 -4.97 4.94
N ILE A 45 5.77 -4.24 4.39
CA ILE A 45 5.94 -2.95 3.74
C ILE A 45 5.60 -1.81 4.72
N LEU A 46 4.51 -1.94 5.49
CA LEU A 46 4.02 -0.90 6.37
C LEU A 46 4.81 -0.77 7.67
N GLN A 47 5.22 -1.88 8.31
CA GLN A 47 5.98 -1.83 9.58
C GLN A 47 7.30 -1.05 9.46
N PRO A 48 8.12 -1.21 8.40
CA PRO A 48 9.31 -0.37 8.22
C PRO A 48 8.97 1.13 8.08
N VAL A 49 7.88 1.46 7.38
CA VAL A 49 7.44 2.85 7.17
C VAL A 49 6.93 3.46 8.46
N GLN A 50 6.21 2.69 9.29
CA GLN A 50 5.73 3.11 10.61
C GLN A 50 6.87 3.48 11.57
N ARG A 51 8.10 2.97 11.36
CA ARG A 51 9.28 3.40 12.14
C ARG A 51 9.65 4.85 11.89
N PHE A 52 9.34 5.37 10.70
CA PHE A 52 9.59 6.77 10.32
C PHE A 52 8.35 7.65 10.48
N LEU A 53 7.16 7.07 10.27
CA LEU A 53 5.86 7.74 10.38
C LEU A 53 4.98 6.99 11.39
N PRO A 54 5.21 7.17 12.70
CA PRO A 54 4.43 6.48 13.72
C PRO A 54 2.95 6.92 13.68
N PRO A 55 2.02 6.07 14.15
CA PRO A 55 0.60 6.41 14.21
C PRO A 55 0.35 7.69 15.01
N LEU A 56 -0.48 8.59 14.49
CA LEU A 56 -0.84 9.86 15.13
C LEU A 56 -2.29 9.79 15.59
N GLY A 57 -2.53 9.97 16.89
CA GLY A 57 -3.89 10.02 17.45
C GLY A 57 -4.70 8.73 17.23
N GLY A 58 -4.04 7.57 17.13
CA GLY A 58 -4.69 6.28 16.86
C GLY A 58 -4.93 5.99 15.37
N PHE A 59 -4.59 6.92 14.47
CA PHE A 59 -4.63 6.71 13.02
C PHE A 59 -3.24 6.40 12.48
N ASP A 60 -3.13 5.28 11.78
CA ASP A 60 -1.92 4.95 11.03
C ASP A 60 -1.93 5.67 9.67
N LEU A 61 -0.96 6.55 9.47
CA LEU A 61 -0.76 7.31 8.22
C LEU A 61 0.28 6.63 7.30
N SER A 62 0.96 5.59 7.75
CA SER A 62 1.90 4.84 6.93
C SER A 62 1.27 4.27 5.64
N PRO A 63 -0.01 3.83 5.60
CA PRO A 63 -0.62 3.38 4.36
C PRO A 63 -0.65 4.47 3.30
N LEU A 64 -0.98 5.71 3.67
CA LEU A 64 -1.00 6.84 2.74
C LEU A 64 0.38 7.10 2.14
N ALA A 65 1.43 7.07 2.96
CA ALA A 65 2.79 7.26 2.49
C ALA A 65 3.20 6.18 1.47
N VAL A 66 2.85 4.91 1.72
CA VAL A 66 3.13 3.81 0.80
C VAL A 66 2.31 3.91 -0.49
N LEU A 67 1.02 4.26 -0.40
CA LEU A 67 0.17 4.45 -1.57
C LEU A 67 0.69 5.56 -2.49
N ILE A 68 1.16 6.67 -1.90
CA ILE A 68 1.80 7.75 -2.66
C ILE A 68 3.10 7.25 -3.31
N ALA A 69 3.93 6.50 -2.58
CA ALA A 69 5.17 5.94 -3.12
C ALA A 69 4.91 5.01 -4.31
N ILE A 70 3.86 4.18 -4.26
CA ILE A 70 3.44 3.31 -5.37
C ILE A 70 3.07 4.15 -6.60
N GLN A 71 2.25 5.20 -6.42
CA GLN A 71 1.84 6.06 -7.54
C GLN A 71 3.03 6.78 -8.18
N VAL A 72 3.93 7.34 -7.37
CA VAL A 72 5.15 7.99 -7.86
C VAL A 72 6.02 6.99 -8.63
N LEU A 73 6.15 5.75 -8.15
CA LEU A 73 6.90 4.71 -8.82
C LEU A 73 6.27 4.35 -10.18
N GLN A 74 4.95 4.19 -10.24
CA GLN A 74 4.23 3.92 -11.50
C GLN A 74 4.43 5.06 -12.52
N MET A 75 4.32 6.32 -12.07
CA MET A 75 4.56 7.49 -12.93
C MET A 75 6.00 7.55 -13.44
N ALA A 76 6.99 7.35 -12.55
CA ALA A 76 8.40 7.39 -12.90
C ALA A 76 8.77 6.29 -13.91
N VAL A 77 8.33 5.05 -13.66
CA VAL A 77 8.58 3.93 -14.58
C VAL A 77 7.88 4.15 -15.92
N GLY A 78 6.64 4.64 -15.92
CA GLY A 78 5.92 4.96 -17.15
C GLY A 78 6.62 6.04 -17.97
N ASN A 79 7.10 7.10 -17.32
CA ASN A 79 7.85 8.17 -17.98
C ASN A 79 9.17 7.65 -18.57
N VAL A 80 9.94 6.83 -17.84
CA VAL A 80 11.22 6.29 -18.32
C VAL A 80 11.04 5.31 -19.50
N LEU A 81 9.94 4.55 -19.54
CA LEU A 81 9.73 3.53 -20.56
C LEU A 81 9.05 4.06 -21.84
N PHE A 82 8.27 5.14 -21.75
CA PHE A 82 7.42 5.64 -22.83
C PHE A 82 7.51 7.14 -23.11
N GLY A 83 8.21 7.90 -22.26
CA GLY A 83 8.56 9.30 -22.51
C GLY A 83 9.77 9.42 -23.41
#